data_AF-A0A933K6R5-F1
#
_entry.id   AF-A0A933K6R5-F1
#
_cell.length_a   1.000
_cell.length_b   1.000
_cell.length_c   1.000
_cell.angle_alpha   90.00
_cell.angle_beta   90.00
_cell.angle_gamma   90.00
#
_symmetry.space_group_name_H-M   'P 1'
#
loop_
_entity.id
_entity.type
_entity.pdbx_description
1 polymer ?
#
loop_
_entity_poly.entity_id
_entity_poly.type
_entity_poly.pdbx_seq_one_letter_code
_entity_poly.pdbx_strand_id
1 'polypeptide(L)'
;MQTNTPCTDHFRAEHTSVRRGLDAIEAELAAAPDTDDSRPTRDAFLGLIILFERDLARHLDDEERLLYAALRHHGVGDDAVLHACFQEHGDIRVGVQTMRRVWSRAFPGTPGVVAELKDCAARMITLVREHLEREEGSLFPRAETILTAAVLERPDASGHCFPSARSNGRSAI
;
A
#
# COMPACT_ATOMS: atom_id res chain seq x y z
N MET A 1 -0.75 -20.93 -26.97
CA MET A 1 -0.22 -21.03 -25.59
C MET A 1 -0.85 -19.89 -24.82
N GLN A 2 -1.72 -20.19 -23.83
CA GLN A 2 -2.15 -19.15 -22.88
C GLN A 2 -0.92 -18.81 -22.03
N THR A 3 -0.52 -17.56 -22.03
CA THR A 3 0.49 -17.06 -21.09
C THR A 3 -0.13 -17.12 -19.71
N ASN A 4 0.39 -17.97 -18.83
CA ASN A 4 -0.01 -17.97 -17.41
C ASN A 4 0.52 -16.69 -16.78
N THR A 5 -0.32 -15.66 -16.72
CA THR A 5 -0.08 -14.47 -15.91
C THR A 5 0.08 -14.90 -14.44
N PRO A 6 1.18 -14.51 -13.74
CA PRO A 6 1.31 -14.74 -12.32
C PRO A 6 0.12 -14.19 -11.53
N CYS A 7 -0.29 -14.90 -10.47
CA CYS A 7 -1.42 -14.49 -9.64
C CYS A 7 -1.17 -13.15 -8.90
N THR A 8 0.08 -12.73 -8.82
CA THR A 8 0.54 -11.54 -8.08
C THR A 8 0.76 -10.30 -8.97
N ASP A 9 0.61 -10.42 -10.29
CA ASP A 9 0.91 -9.32 -11.24
C ASP A 9 0.11 -8.05 -10.96
N HIS A 10 -1.16 -8.21 -10.54
CA HIS A 10 -2.00 -7.09 -10.18
C HIS A 10 -1.44 -6.33 -8.96
N PHE A 11 -1.06 -7.04 -7.89
CA PHE A 11 -0.45 -6.45 -6.70
C PHE A 11 0.88 -5.78 -7.03
N ARG A 12 1.73 -6.38 -7.87
CA ARG A 12 2.98 -5.75 -8.34
C ARG A 12 2.73 -4.44 -9.12
N ALA A 13 1.66 -4.37 -9.90
CA ALA A 13 1.26 -3.13 -10.59
C ALA A 13 0.80 -2.05 -9.60
N GLU A 14 0.10 -2.45 -8.53
CA GLU A 14 -0.24 -1.56 -7.42
C GLU A 14 1.02 -1.09 -6.67
N HIS A 15 1.98 -1.98 -6.38
CA HIS A 15 3.27 -1.63 -5.77
C HIS A 15 4.00 -0.57 -6.60
N THR A 16 4.00 -0.72 -7.92
CA THR A 16 4.59 0.27 -8.82
C THR A 16 3.93 1.64 -8.68
N SER A 17 2.60 1.68 -8.53
CA SER A 17 1.85 2.92 -8.32
C SER A 17 2.14 3.53 -6.93
N VAL A 18 2.17 2.69 -5.89
CA VAL A 18 2.49 3.10 -4.52
C VAL A 18 3.90 3.67 -4.45
N ARG A 19 4.92 2.97 -4.97
CA ARG A 19 6.32 3.43 -5.01
C ARG A 19 6.45 4.79 -5.68
N ARG A 20 5.80 5.00 -6.83
CA ARG A 20 5.79 6.32 -7.50
C ARG A 20 5.18 7.42 -6.63
N GLY A 21 4.10 7.11 -5.91
CA GLY A 21 3.50 8.03 -4.94
C GLY A 21 4.45 8.37 -3.81
N LEU A 22 5.13 7.37 -3.23
CA LEU A 22 6.13 7.56 -2.18
C LEU A 22 7.31 8.41 -2.67
N ASP A 23 7.84 8.13 -3.87
CA ASP A 23 8.97 8.87 -4.45
C ASP A 23 8.62 10.34 -4.68
N ALA A 24 7.42 10.62 -5.20
CA ALA A 24 6.94 11.98 -5.42
C ALA A 24 6.85 12.76 -4.10
N ILE A 25 6.31 12.12 -3.06
CA ILE A 25 6.15 12.77 -1.75
C ILE A 25 7.49 12.94 -1.05
N GLU A 26 8.37 11.94 -1.10
CA GLU A 26 9.73 12.06 -0.55
C GLU A 26 10.47 13.24 -1.17
N ALA A 27 10.36 13.43 -2.49
CA ALA A 27 10.93 14.59 -3.18
C ALA A 27 10.29 15.92 -2.75
N GLU A 28 8.98 15.98 -2.60
CA GLU A 28 8.27 17.18 -2.11
C GLU A 28 8.68 17.53 -0.67
N LEU A 29 8.78 16.54 0.22
CA LEU A 29 9.19 16.74 1.61
C LEU A 29 10.65 17.19 1.75
N ALA A 30 11.53 16.68 0.88
CA ALA A 30 12.92 17.09 0.81
C ALA A 30 13.06 18.54 0.30
N ALA A 31 12.21 18.97 -0.63
CA ALA A 31 12.19 20.34 -1.16
C ALA A 31 11.46 21.34 -0.25
N ALA A 32 10.58 20.86 0.64
CA ALA A 32 9.79 21.69 1.53
C ALA A 32 10.66 22.41 2.57
N PRO A 33 10.53 23.74 2.75
CA PRO A 33 11.24 24.45 3.81
C PRO A 33 10.77 23.98 5.20
N ASP A 34 11.67 24.03 6.18
CA ASP A 34 11.36 23.78 7.60
C ASP A 34 10.68 24.98 8.25
N THR A 35 9.62 25.50 7.61
CA THR A 35 8.84 26.63 8.10
C THR A 35 7.36 26.24 8.18
N ASP A 36 6.69 26.64 9.26
CA ASP A 36 5.32 26.22 9.58
C ASP A 36 4.23 26.87 8.68
N ASP A 37 4.64 27.72 7.73
CA ASP A 37 3.72 28.56 6.93
C ASP A 37 3.78 28.33 5.41
N SER A 38 4.45 27.25 5.00
CA SER A 38 4.57 26.88 3.59
C SER A 38 3.33 26.12 3.11
N ARG A 39 2.50 26.76 2.26
CA ARG A 39 1.38 26.10 1.54
C ARG A 39 1.83 24.84 0.75
N PRO A 40 2.98 24.84 0.03
CA PRO A 40 3.49 23.63 -0.62
C PRO A 40 3.70 22.44 0.34
N THR A 41 4.21 22.72 1.55
CA THR A 41 4.39 21.69 2.59
C THR A 41 3.05 21.06 2.99
N ARG A 42 1.98 21.87 3.09
CA ARG A 42 0.65 21.39 3.44
C ARG A 42 0.01 20.53 2.35
N ASP A 43 0.16 20.93 1.10
CA ASP A 43 -0.38 20.19 -0.04
C ASP A 43 0.31 18.82 -0.20
N ALA A 44 1.64 18.76 0.01
CA ALA A 44 2.41 17.51 0.03
C ALA A 44 1.93 16.53 1.11
N PHE A 45 1.73 17.03 2.35
CA PHE A 45 1.24 16.19 3.45
C PHE A 45 -0.19 15.71 3.24
N LEU A 46 -1.07 16.54 2.67
CA LEU A 46 -2.41 16.12 2.30
C LEU A 46 -2.37 15.04 1.22
N GLY A 47 -1.49 15.18 0.23
CA GLY A 47 -1.23 14.15 -0.79
C GLY A 47 -0.82 12.81 -0.17
N LEU A 48 0.05 12.84 0.84
CA LEU A 48 0.48 11.65 1.58
C LEU A 48 -0.63 10.98 2.36
N ILE A 49 -1.48 11.76 3.04
CA ILE A 49 -2.65 11.23 3.74
C ILE A 49 -3.60 10.57 2.74
N ILE A 50 -3.86 11.19 1.59
CA ILE A 50 -4.75 10.63 0.56
C ILE A 50 -4.16 9.34 -0.03
N LEU A 51 -2.87 9.33 -0.37
CA LEU A 51 -2.19 8.13 -0.87
C LEU A 51 -2.37 6.96 0.09
N PHE A 52 -2.16 7.19 1.39
CA PHE A 52 -2.25 6.12 2.37
C PHE A 52 -3.69 5.72 2.72
N GLU A 53 -4.59 6.67 2.95
CA GLU A 53 -5.96 6.37 3.39
C GLU A 53 -6.81 5.76 2.27
N ARG A 54 -6.46 6.00 1.00
CA ARG A 54 -7.23 5.48 -0.13
C ARG A 54 -6.51 4.37 -0.87
N ASP A 55 -5.33 4.68 -1.40
CA ASP A 55 -4.69 3.78 -2.37
C ASP A 55 -3.97 2.64 -1.63
N LEU A 56 -3.20 2.94 -0.58
CA LEU A 56 -2.56 1.90 0.24
C LEU A 56 -3.58 1.10 1.04
N ALA A 57 -4.54 1.75 1.71
CA ALA A 57 -5.56 1.03 2.49
C ALA A 57 -6.33 0.01 1.64
N ARG A 58 -6.74 0.37 0.42
CA ARG A 58 -7.39 -0.55 -0.51
C ARG A 58 -6.48 -1.73 -0.87
N HIS A 59 -5.21 -1.45 -1.17
CA HIS A 59 -4.23 -2.47 -1.51
C HIS A 59 -4.06 -3.51 -0.40
N LEU A 60 -3.85 -3.07 0.85
CA LEU A 60 -3.73 -3.98 2.00
C LEU A 60 -5.00 -4.82 2.21
N ASP A 61 -6.17 -4.22 2.05
CA ASP A 61 -7.46 -4.92 2.21
C ASP A 61 -7.68 -5.95 1.11
N ASP A 62 -7.30 -5.65 -0.13
CA ASP A 62 -7.36 -6.59 -1.24
C ASP A 62 -6.36 -7.74 -1.05
N GLU A 63 -5.15 -7.50 -0.57
CA GLU A 63 -4.21 -8.58 -0.24
C GLU A 63 -4.73 -9.49 0.88
N GLU A 64 -5.23 -8.92 1.98
CA GLU A 64 -5.75 -9.71 3.11
C GLU A 64 -6.96 -10.56 2.72
N ARG A 65 -7.86 -9.99 1.92
CA ARG A 65 -9.12 -10.61 1.51
C ARG A 65 -8.93 -11.61 0.39
N LEU A 66 -8.00 -11.34 -0.54
CA LEU A 66 -7.85 -12.11 -1.77
C LEU A 66 -6.64 -13.04 -1.66
N LEU A 67 -5.44 -12.48 -1.56
CA LEU A 67 -4.20 -13.25 -1.61
C LEU A 67 -4.00 -14.07 -0.33
N TYR A 68 -4.08 -13.43 0.83
CA TYR A 68 -3.76 -14.05 2.12
C TYR A 68 -4.82 -15.09 2.50
N ALA A 69 -6.09 -14.82 2.17
CA ALA A 69 -7.16 -15.79 2.33
C ALA A 69 -6.94 -17.04 1.46
N ALA A 70 -6.57 -16.87 0.19
CA ALA A 70 -6.24 -18.00 -0.68
C ALA A 70 -5.03 -18.79 -0.17
N LEU A 71 -3.96 -18.12 0.24
CA LEU A 71 -2.78 -18.77 0.84
C LEU A 71 -3.14 -19.59 2.09
N ARG A 72 -3.94 -19.04 3.00
CA ARG A 72 -4.45 -19.76 4.18
C ARG A 72 -5.26 -20.99 3.78
N HIS A 73 -6.16 -20.84 2.81
CA HIS A 73 -6.98 -21.95 2.31
C HIS A 73 -6.13 -23.10 1.74
N HIS A 74 -5.00 -22.77 1.11
CA HIS A 74 -4.05 -23.74 0.56
C HIS A 74 -2.98 -24.22 1.56
N GLY A 75 -3.18 -24.01 2.86
CA GLY A 75 -2.34 -24.59 3.93
C GLY A 75 -1.11 -23.77 4.30
N VAL A 76 -1.05 -22.49 3.92
CA VAL A 76 0.07 -21.57 4.22
C VAL A 76 -0.24 -20.69 5.44
N GLY A 77 -1.22 -21.06 6.27
CA GLY A 77 -1.71 -20.19 7.35
C GLY A 77 -0.75 -19.96 8.50
N ASP A 78 0.11 -20.94 8.81
CA ASP A 78 1.13 -20.83 9.86
C ASP A 78 2.48 -20.30 9.32
N ASP A 79 2.46 -19.73 8.12
CA ASP A 79 3.69 -19.25 7.50
C ASP A 79 4.20 -17.95 8.14
N ALA A 80 5.47 -17.96 8.52
CA ALA A 80 6.11 -16.82 9.18
C ALA A 80 6.16 -15.57 8.28
N VAL A 81 6.33 -15.72 6.96
CA VAL A 81 6.36 -14.58 6.04
C VAL A 81 4.97 -13.97 5.92
N LEU A 82 3.94 -14.81 5.72
CA LEU A 82 2.55 -14.35 5.69
C LEU A 82 2.14 -13.65 7.00
N HIS A 83 2.57 -14.18 8.14
CA HIS A 83 2.30 -13.56 9.44
C HIS A 83 2.99 -12.20 9.58
N ALA A 84 4.26 -12.09 9.19
CA ALA A 84 5.00 -10.84 9.22
C ALA A 84 4.34 -9.76 8.34
N CYS A 85 3.98 -10.08 7.10
CA CYS A 85 3.29 -9.15 6.20
C CYS A 85 1.94 -8.70 6.79
N PHE A 86 1.17 -9.60 7.40
CA PHE A 86 -0.08 -9.23 8.07
C PHE A 86 0.14 -8.31 9.28
N GLN A 87 1.19 -8.51 10.06
CA GLN A 87 1.54 -7.61 11.17
C GLN A 87 1.94 -6.23 10.65
N GLU A 88 2.71 -6.17 9.57
CA GLU A 88 3.12 -4.91 8.91
C GLU A 88 1.91 -4.11 8.43
N HIS A 89 0.84 -4.74 7.93
CA HIS A 89 -0.39 -4.03 7.61
C HIS A 89 -0.97 -3.32 8.84
N GLY A 90 -0.90 -3.96 10.01
CA GLY A 90 -1.27 -3.35 11.29
C GLY A 90 -0.42 -2.13 11.62
N ASP A 91 0.89 -2.25 11.49
CA ASP A 91 1.85 -1.17 11.75
C ASP A 91 1.66 0.01 10.79
N ILE A 92 1.43 -0.27 9.50
CA ILE A 92 1.11 0.73 8.49
C ILE A 92 -0.18 1.48 8.88
N ARG A 93 -1.26 0.77 9.23
CA ARG A 93 -2.52 1.40 9.65
C ARG A 93 -2.34 2.29 10.89
N VAL A 94 -1.56 1.84 11.88
CA VAL A 94 -1.22 2.65 13.07
C VAL A 94 -0.41 3.89 12.69
N GLY A 95 0.53 3.75 11.78
CA GLY A 95 1.36 4.84 11.29
C GLY A 95 0.54 5.92 10.55
N VAL A 96 -0.41 5.52 9.70
CA VAL A 96 -1.36 6.45 9.05
C VAL A 96 -2.18 7.22 10.08
N GLN A 97 -2.74 6.54 11.08
CA GLN A 97 -3.49 7.18 12.17
C GLN A 97 -2.61 8.15 12.98
N THR A 98 -1.33 7.83 13.16
CA THR A 98 -0.37 8.70 13.85
C THR A 98 -0.11 9.96 13.03
N MET A 99 0.17 9.81 11.74
CA MET A 99 0.39 10.94 10.84
C MET A 99 -0.85 11.86 10.77
N ARG A 100 -2.06 11.29 10.71
CA ARG A 100 -3.32 12.05 10.78
C ARG A 100 -3.46 12.85 12.08
N ARG A 101 -3.07 12.26 13.21
CA ARG A 101 -3.09 12.95 14.50
C ARG A 101 -2.10 14.12 14.52
N VAL A 102 -0.88 13.94 14.02
CA VAL A 102 0.09 15.04 13.90
C VAL A 102 -0.47 16.13 12.99
N TRP A 103 -1.01 15.76 11.82
CA TRP A 103 -1.61 16.69 10.88
C TRP A 103 -2.78 17.49 11.48
N SER A 104 -3.64 16.85 12.28
CA SER A 104 -4.77 17.53 12.92
C SER A 104 -4.36 18.62 13.91
N ARG A 105 -3.10 18.61 14.37
CA ARG A 105 -2.52 19.65 15.23
C ARG A 105 -1.76 20.71 14.43
N ALA A 106 -1.61 20.55 13.12
CA ALA A 106 -0.91 21.48 12.24
C ALA A 106 -1.76 22.73 11.99
N PHE A 107 -1.87 23.60 12.99
CA PHE A 107 -2.44 24.93 12.85
C PHE A 107 -1.34 25.95 12.52
N PRO A 108 -1.66 27.03 11.76
CA PRO A 108 -0.72 28.12 11.52
C PRO A 108 -0.10 28.62 12.84
N GLY A 109 1.23 28.68 12.88
CA GLY A 109 1.99 29.14 14.04
C GLY A 109 2.25 28.10 15.13
N THR A 110 1.97 26.81 14.90
CA THR A 110 2.35 25.73 15.83
C THR A 110 3.80 25.30 15.57
N PRO A 111 4.76 25.63 16.45
CA PRO A 111 6.17 25.36 16.17
C PRO A 111 6.47 23.86 16.10
N GLY A 112 7.25 23.45 15.11
CA GLY A 112 7.83 22.10 15.04
C GLY A 112 6.91 21.01 14.50
N VAL A 113 5.66 21.32 14.15
CA VAL A 113 4.73 20.35 13.57
C VAL A 113 5.21 19.88 12.20
N VAL A 114 5.83 20.76 11.39
CA VAL A 114 6.40 20.36 10.10
C VAL A 114 7.52 19.33 10.27
N ALA A 115 8.41 19.52 11.24
CA ALA A 115 9.48 18.57 11.53
C ALA A 115 8.90 17.22 11.98
N GLU A 116 7.93 17.22 12.90
CA GLU A 116 7.26 15.99 13.35
C GLU A 116 6.55 15.26 12.21
N LEU A 117 5.89 16.00 11.31
CA LEU A 117 5.24 15.43 10.12
C LEU A 117 6.27 14.83 9.15
N LYS A 118 7.40 15.50 8.90
CA LYS A 118 8.49 14.97 8.06
C LYS A 118 9.04 13.68 8.66
N ASP A 119 9.26 13.62 9.97
CA ASP A 119 9.72 12.43 10.66
C ASP A 119 8.70 11.27 10.57
N CYS A 120 7.41 11.57 10.75
CA CYS A 120 6.34 10.59 10.57
C CYS A 120 6.28 10.08 9.13
N ALA A 121 6.36 10.97 8.15
CA ALA A 121 6.34 10.61 6.74
C ALA A 121 7.54 9.75 6.35
N ALA A 122 8.76 10.11 6.78
CA ALA A 122 9.96 9.33 6.52
C ALA A 122 9.84 7.90 7.06
N ARG A 123 9.41 7.75 8.33
CA ARG A 123 9.16 6.43 8.92
C ARG A 123 8.12 5.63 8.16
N MET A 124 7.03 6.27 7.72
CA MET A 124 5.99 5.62 6.92
C MET A 124 6.50 5.17 5.55
N ILE A 125 7.26 6.02 4.85
CA ILE A 125 7.85 5.68 3.56
C ILE A 125 8.77 4.47 3.69
N THR A 126 9.64 4.44 4.71
CA THR A 126 10.51 3.30 5.00
C THR A 126 9.70 2.04 5.26
N LEU A 127 8.72 2.09 6.18
CA LEU A 127 7.88 0.94 6.54
C LEU A 127 7.18 0.34 5.31
N VAL A 128 6.60 1.20 4.47
CA VAL A 128 5.89 0.74 3.26
C VAL A 128 6.87 0.16 2.26
N ARG A 129 8.02 0.79 2.00
CA ARG A 129 9.03 0.25 1.07
C ARG A 129 9.51 -1.14 1.50
N GLU A 130 9.84 -1.30 2.78
CA GLU A 130 10.27 -2.59 3.34
C GLU A 130 9.19 -3.66 3.24
N HIS A 131 7.93 -3.28 3.47
CA HIS A 131 6.78 -4.17 3.30
C HIS A 131 6.64 -4.66 1.85
N LEU A 132 6.63 -3.74 0.87
CA LEU A 132 6.55 -4.10 -0.56
C LEU A 132 7.72 -4.99 -1.00
N GLU A 133 8.93 -4.73 -0.50
CA GLU A 133 10.11 -5.55 -0.78
C GLU A 133 10.00 -6.97 -0.21
N ARG A 134 9.48 -7.10 1.01
CA ARG A 134 9.25 -8.41 1.64
C ARG A 134 8.24 -9.23 0.86
N GLU A 135 7.16 -8.60 0.43
CA GLU A 135 6.15 -9.29 -0.37
C GLU A 135 6.71 -9.70 -1.73
N GLU A 136 7.31 -8.77 -2.48
CA GLU A 136 7.85 -9.05 -3.81
C GLU A 136 9.00 -10.06 -3.79
N GLY A 137 9.83 -10.04 -2.75
CA GLY A 137 11.01 -10.88 -2.60
C GLY A 137 10.76 -12.23 -1.93
N SER A 138 9.70 -12.34 -1.12
CA SER A 138 9.45 -13.55 -0.31
C SER A 138 8.03 -14.10 -0.48
N LEU A 139 6.99 -13.27 -0.27
CA LEU A 139 5.61 -13.74 -0.25
C LEU A 139 5.09 -14.09 -1.65
N PHE A 140 5.28 -13.20 -2.62
CA PHE A 140 4.77 -13.35 -3.99
C PHE A 140 5.39 -14.54 -4.72
N PRO A 141 6.73 -14.75 -4.71
CA PRO A 141 7.30 -15.96 -5.34
C PRO A 141 6.70 -17.24 -4.76
N ARG A 142 6.45 -17.27 -3.45
CA ARG A 142 5.81 -18.41 -2.80
C ARG A 142 4.35 -18.56 -3.18
N ALA A 143 3.59 -17.47 -3.24
CA ALA A 143 2.22 -17.49 -3.71
C ALA A 143 2.13 -18.04 -5.13
N GLU A 144 3.03 -17.65 -6.01
CA GLU A 144 3.09 -18.12 -7.40
C GLU A 144 3.44 -19.61 -7.53
N THR A 145 4.09 -20.22 -6.52
CA THR A 145 4.30 -21.69 -6.48
C THR A 145 3.08 -22.49 -6.03
N ILE A 146 2.12 -21.85 -5.36
CA ILE A 146 1.00 -22.52 -4.70
C ILE A 146 -0.32 -22.21 -5.40
N LEU A 147 -0.47 -20.97 -5.87
CA LEU A 147 -1.68 -20.42 -6.45
C LEU A 147 -1.51 -20.24 -7.96
N THR A 148 -2.61 -20.37 -8.69
CA THR A 148 -2.70 -19.92 -10.09
C THR A 148 -3.52 -18.64 -10.14
N ALA A 149 -3.35 -17.82 -11.17
CA ALA A 149 -4.16 -16.59 -11.33
C ALA A 149 -5.68 -16.89 -11.31
N ALA A 150 -6.09 -18.02 -11.88
CA ALA A 150 -7.49 -18.47 -11.87
C ALA A 150 -8.05 -18.73 -10.46
N VAL A 151 -7.20 -19.02 -9.46
CA VAL A 151 -7.64 -19.19 -8.06
C VAL A 151 -8.01 -17.84 -7.45
N LEU A 152 -7.29 -16.77 -7.80
CA LEU A 152 -7.59 -15.40 -7.39
C LEU A 152 -8.63 -14.72 -8.30
N GLU A 153 -9.27 -15.41 -9.23
CA GLU A 153 -10.42 -14.89 -10.00
C GLU A 153 -11.74 -15.54 -9.58
N ARG A 154 -11.71 -16.57 -8.72
CA ARG A 154 -12.89 -17.33 -8.32
C ARG A 154 -13.60 -16.67 -7.15
N PRO A 155 -14.94 -16.50 -7.21
CA PRO A 155 -15.67 -16.00 -6.06
C PRO A 155 -15.42 -16.85 -4.82
N ASP A 156 -15.23 -16.20 -3.67
CA ASP A 156 -15.27 -16.92 -2.40
C ASP A 156 -16.70 -17.46 -2.14
N ALA A 157 -16.87 -18.24 -1.08
CA ALA A 157 -18.17 -18.83 -0.70
C ALA A 157 -19.28 -17.77 -0.42
N SER A 158 -18.94 -16.48 -0.36
CA SER A 158 -19.89 -15.37 -0.20
C SER A 158 -20.36 -14.77 -1.53
N GLY A 159 -19.91 -15.31 -2.67
CA GLY A 159 -20.34 -14.88 -4.01
C GLY A 159 -19.62 -13.63 -4.53
N HIS A 160 -18.57 -13.16 -3.85
CA HIS A 160 -17.76 -12.04 -4.31
C HIS A 160 -16.74 -12.51 -5.33
N CYS A 161 -17.04 -12.31 -6.61
CA CYS A 161 -16.06 -12.51 -7.68
C CYS A 161 -14.86 -11.58 -7.45
N PHE A 162 -13.66 -12.13 -7.52
CA PHE A 162 -12.45 -11.33 -7.50
C PHE A 162 -12.41 -10.53 -8.81
N PRO A 163 -12.10 -9.23 -8.79
CA PRO A 163 -12.11 -8.43 -10.01
C PRO A 163 -11.00 -8.92 -10.94
N SER A 164 -11.39 -9.69 -11.95
CA SER A 164 -10.56 -9.97 -13.12
C SER A 164 -10.09 -8.63 -13.69
N ALA A 165 -8.80 -8.56 -14.03
CA ALA A 165 -8.19 -7.44 -14.73
C ALA A 165 -8.87 -7.21 -16.08
N ARG A 166 -10.05 -6.58 -16.09
CA ARG A 166 -10.66 -6.07 -17.30
C ARG A 166 -9.91 -4.81 -17.69
N SER A 167 -9.09 -5.00 -18.71
CA SER A 167 -8.55 -4.00 -19.61
C SER A 167 -9.37 -2.71 -19.63
N ASN A 168 -8.66 -1.59 -19.45
CA ASN A 168 -9.13 -0.26 -19.81
C ASN A 168 -9.40 -0.21 -21.33
N GLY A 169 -10.54 -0.73 -21.75
CA GLY A 169 -11.13 -0.48 -23.05
C GLY A 169 -11.72 0.92 -23.06
N ARG A 170 -10.88 1.94 -23.25
CA ARG A 170 -11.35 3.22 -23.77
C ARG A 170 -11.87 2.99 -25.19
N SER A 171 -13.18 2.83 -25.34
CA SER A 171 -13.87 3.32 -26.53
C SER A 171 -14.32 4.74 -26.23
N ALA A 172 -13.49 5.71 -26.64
CA ALA A 172 -13.96 7.06 -26.86
C ALA A 172 -14.74 7.10 -28.18
N ILE A 173 -15.85 7.82 -28.12
CA ILE A 173 -16.74 8.25 -29.20
C ILE A 173 -15.96 9.12 -30.19
#